data_AF-A0A0T5ZP17-F1
#
_entry.id   AF-A0A0T5ZP17-F1
#
_cell.length_a   1.000
_cell.length_b   1.000
_cell.length_c   1.000
_cell.angle_alpha   90.00
_cell.angle_beta   90.00
_cell.angle_gamma   90.00
#
_symmetry.space_group_name_H-M   'P 1'
#
loop_
_entity.id
_entity.type
_entity.pdbx_description
1 polymer ?
#
loop_
_entity_poly.entity_id
_entity_poly.type
_entity_poly.pdbx_seq_one_letter_code
_entity_poly.pdbx_strand_id
1 'polypeptide(L)'
;MVEAPIALHGGGEAMPGDERVARTLLELAAVPALERSRACLPGTAGDPAARRVVILPTAAARGRPDLVAASVGRFLREVAAEDDILIRVDVAGVVDRLSAEEGAVAGLIASADLVVLPGGDPDLISAILRDTLAWRAILAARARGAAVWGAGAGAMALGAWCPTPDGGVPGLGLVPGLVVVPHFRAETSVDRLRAQAPAGLGVLGLAERTALVGSERDWRCVGEGAATWFPPGESQPAIVVRDGEPLKLPG
;
A
#
# COMPACT_ATOMS: atom_id res chain seq x y z
N MET A 1 8.68 -16.78 11.06
CA MET A 1 8.56 -15.31 11.03
C MET A 1 7.12 -15.01 10.64
N VAL A 2 6.44 -14.12 11.35
CA VAL A 2 5.17 -13.57 10.87
C VAL A 2 5.52 -12.69 9.68
N GLU A 3 4.93 -12.95 8.52
CA GLU A 3 5.21 -12.17 7.32
C GLU A 3 4.67 -10.74 7.51
N ALA A 4 5.41 -9.74 7.02
CA ALA A 4 4.96 -8.35 7.12
C ALA A 4 3.57 -8.18 6.48
N PRO A 5 2.70 -7.35 7.06
CA PRO A 5 1.38 -7.10 6.48
C PRO A 5 1.47 -6.21 5.23
N ILE A 6 0.45 -6.33 4.38
CA ILE A 6 0.18 -5.50 3.20
C ILE A 6 -1.21 -4.93 3.36
N ALA A 7 -1.39 -3.67 2.99
CA ALA A 7 -2.69 -3.03 2.86
C ALA A 7 -2.90 -2.59 1.40
N LEU A 8 -3.89 -3.18 0.74
CA LEU A 8 -4.34 -2.80 -0.60
C LEU A 8 -5.58 -1.92 -0.42
N HIS A 9 -5.51 -0.65 -0.81
CA HIS A 9 -6.58 0.33 -0.57
C HIS A 9 -7.22 0.80 -1.87
N GLY A 10 -8.55 0.83 -1.91
CA GLY A 10 -9.35 1.14 -3.10
C GLY A 10 -9.38 2.61 -3.51
N GLY A 11 -8.65 3.49 -2.84
CA GLY A 11 -8.57 4.92 -3.15
C GLY A 11 -9.52 5.77 -2.30
N GLY A 12 -9.44 7.09 -2.45
CA GLY A 12 -10.05 8.01 -1.50
C GLY A 12 -9.27 8.08 -0.19
N GLU A 13 -7.97 7.78 -0.24
CA GLU A 13 -7.06 7.93 0.88
C GLU A 13 -6.96 9.38 1.32
N ALA A 14 -6.78 9.60 2.62
CA ALA A 14 -6.69 10.94 3.20
C ALA A 14 -7.89 11.85 2.92
N MET A 15 -9.06 11.24 2.74
CA MET A 15 -10.37 11.89 2.68
C MET A 15 -11.20 11.51 3.91
N PRO A 16 -12.21 12.33 4.29
CA PRO A 16 -13.12 11.97 5.38
C PRO A 16 -13.74 10.59 5.16
N GLY A 17 -13.77 9.77 6.21
CA GLY A 17 -14.25 8.38 6.19
C GLY A 17 -13.13 7.33 6.07
N ASP A 18 -11.90 7.74 5.77
CA ASP A 18 -10.75 6.83 5.67
C ASP A 18 -10.04 6.59 7.02
N GLU A 19 -10.53 7.18 8.12
CA GLU A 19 -9.86 7.17 9.42
C GLU A 19 -9.75 5.74 9.98
N ARG A 20 -10.72 4.87 9.66
CA ARG A 20 -10.69 3.45 10.06
C ARG A 20 -9.51 2.71 9.45
N VAL A 21 -9.21 2.97 8.18
CA VAL A 21 -8.05 2.40 7.47
C VAL A 21 -6.77 2.97 8.06
N ALA A 22 -6.68 4.29 8.21
CA ALA A 22 -5.51 4.95 8.79
C ALA A 22 -5.15 4.41 10.19
N ARG A 23 -6.12 4.28 11.10
CA ARG A 23 -5.90 3.67 12.42
C ARG A 23 -5.32 2.26 12.32
N THR A 24 -5.88 1.44 11.45
CA THR A 24 -5.38 0.08 11.23
C THR A 24 -3.93 0.09 10.74
N LEU A 25 -3.56 0.99 9.82
CA LEU A 25 -2.19 1.11 9.35
C LEU A 25 -1.21 1.52 10.47
N LEU A 26 -1.63 2.43 11.34
CA LEU A 26 -0.85 2.86 12.50
C LEU A 26 -0.68 1.73 13.54
N GLU A 27 -1.69 0.88 13.72
CA GLU A 27 -1.60 -0.33 14.54
C GLU A 27 -0.58 -1.33 13.95
N LEU A 28 -0.62 -1.57 12.64
CA LEU A 28 0.35 -2.45 11.97
C LEU A 28 1.79 -1.95 12.14
N ALA A 29 1.99 -0.63 12.08
CA ALA A 29 3.29 0.00 12.27
C ALA A 29 3.82 -0.09 13.72
N ALA A 30 2.96 -0.41 14.70
CA ALA A 30 3.34 -0.49 16.10
C ALA A 30 4.32 -1.64 16.38
N VAL A 31 4.12 -2.79 15.74
CA VAL A 31 4.94 -3.99 15.93
C VAL A 31 6.40 -3.74 15.52
N PRO A 32 6.71 -3.35 14.27
CA PRO A 32 8.10 -3.06 13.88
C PRO A 32 8.69 -1.87 14.64
N ALA A 33 7.88 -0.88 15.03
CA ALA A 33 8.36 0.25 15.84
C ALA A 33 8.84 -0.21 17.23
N LEU A 34 8.08 -1.09 17.89
CA LEU A 34 8.44 -1.65 19.20
C LEU A 34 9.71 -2.49 19.12
N GLU A 35 9.81 -3.35 18.10
CA GLU A 35 11.00 -4.18 17.87
C GLU A 35 12.24 -3.32 17.61
N ARG A 36 12.12 -2.26 16.81
CA ARG A 36 13.21 -1.28 16.64
C ARG A 36 13.57 -0.62 17.96
N SER A 37 12.59 -0.18 18.73
CA SER A 37 12.82 0.52 20.00
C SER A 37 13.60 -0.34 21.00
N ARG A 38 13.28 -1.64 21.07
CA ARG A 38 14.01 -2.63 21.89
C ARG A 38 15.46 -2.82 21.47
N ALA A 39 15.76 -2.66 20.18
CA ALA A 39 17.11 -2.78 19.64
C ALA A 39 17.95 -1.49 19.77
N CYS A 40 17.34 -0.35 20.11
CA CYS A 40 18.05 0.92 20.28
C CYS A 40 18.78 0.98 21.62
N LEU A 41 20.03 1.48 21.58
CA LEU A 41 20.78 1.81 22.78
C LEU A 41 20.24 3.11 23.43
N PRO A 42 20.34 3.26 24.75
CA PRO A 42 20.01 4.53 25.42
C PRO A 42 20.80 5.70 24.82
N GLY A 43 20.14 6.82 24.55
CA GLY A 43 20.78 8.07 24.08
C GLY A 43 20.79 8.29 22.55
N THR A 44 20.14 7.44 21.76
CA THR A 44 19.88 7.73 20.34
C THR A 44 18.92 8.91 20.18
N ALA A 45 19.20 9.83 19.27
CA ALA A 45 18.35 11.01 19.02
C ALA A 45 16.97 10.62 18.45
N GLY A 46 15.92 11.24 19.00
CA GLY A 46 14.51 10.98 18.65
C GLY A 46 13.86 9.96 19.58
N ASP A 47 12.52 9.95 19.60
CA ASP A 47 11.78 8.95 20.38
C ASP A 47 11.82 7.58 19.64
N PRO A 48 12.48 6.55 20.19
CA PRO A 48 12.59 5.25 19.54
C PRO A 48 11.23 4.56 19.39
N ALA A 49 10.23 4.92 20.21
CA ALA A 49 8.88 4.39 20.15
C ALA A 49 8.01 5.04 19.06
N ALA A 50 8.42 6.18 18.50
CA ALA A 50 7.69 6.84 17.42
C ALA A 50 7.64 5.95 16.17
N ARG A 51 6.44 5.75 15.62
CA ARG A 51 6.25 4.96 14.40
C ARG A 51 6.75 5.75 13.19
N ARG A 52 7.66 5.17 12.42
CA ARG A 52 8.27 5.80 11.24
C ARG A 52 7.44 5.48 10.01
N VAL A 53 6.78 6.49 9.47
CA VAL A 53 5.99 6.42 8.25
C VAL A 53 6.79 7.09 7.12
N VAL A 54 7.04 6.35 6.04
CA VAL A 54 7.75 6.88 4.86
C VAL A 54 6.82 6.86 3.67
N ILE A 55 6.54 8.04 3.12
CA ILE A 55 5.65 8.24 1.98
C ILE A 55 6.49 8.36 0.70
N LEU A 56 6.18 7.56 -0.31
CA LEU A 56 6.76 7.66 -1.66
C LEU A 56 5.65 8.11 -2.62
N PRO A 57 5.60 9.40 -3.01
CA PRO A 57 4.56 9.94 -3.89
C PRO A 57 4.82 9.59 -5.37
N THR A 58 5.34 8.41 -5.66
CA THR A 58 5.84 8.00 -6.99
C THR A 58 4.75 8.01 -8.05
N ALA A 59 3.53 7.58 -7.72
CA ALA A 59 2.38 7.67 -8.63
C ALA A 59 2.03 9.11 -9.00
N ALA A 60 2.36 10.08 -8.15
CA ALA A 60 2.07 11.49 -8.38
C ALA A 60 3.21 12.24 -9.10
N ALA A 61 4.26 11.55 -9.58
CA ALA A 61 5.46 12.19 -10.11
C ALA A 61 5.23 13.08 -11.34
N ARG A 62 4.25 12.76 -12.21
CA ARG A 62 3.85 13.63 -13.33
C ARG A 62 3.04 14.87 -12.90
N GLY A 63 2.56 14.90 -11.66
CA GLY A 63 1.65 15.92 -11.12
C GLY A 63 2.28 16.72 -9.99
N ARG A 64 1.73 16.57 -8.78
CA ARG A 64 2.13 17.33 -7.59
C ARG A 64 2.52 16.38 -6.45
N PRO A 65 3.67 15.68 -6.56
CA PRO A 65 4.08 14.67 -5.60
C PRO A 65 4.17 15.22 -4.17
N ASP A 66 4.68 16.46 -4.00
CA ASP A 66 4.77 17.12 -2.71
C ASP A 66 3.40 17.37 -2.05
N LEU A 67 2.39 17.74 -2.84
CA LEU A 67 1.04 18.00 -2.31
C LEU A 67 0.36 16.72 -1.88
N VAL A 68 0.50 15.65 -2.67
CA VAL A 68 -0.02 14.32 -2.33
C VAL A 68 0.62 13.81 -1.05
N ALA A 69 1.96 13.88 -0.95
CA ALA A 69 2.68 13.47 0.26
C ALA A 69 2.30 14.32 1.48
N ALA A 70 2.16 15.65 1.30
CA ALA A 70 1.73 16.54 2.38
C ALA A 70 0.30 16.26 2.85
N SER A 71 -0.63 15.95 1.92
CA SER A 71 -2.02 15.63 2.25
C SER A 71 -2.12 14.31 3.03
N VAL A 72 -1.52 13.24 2.51
CA VAL A 72 -1.50 11.94 3.19
C VAL A 72 -0.78 12.02 4.54
N GLY A 73 0.36 12.70 4.59
CA GLY A 73 1.11 12.90 5.82
C GLY A 73 0.37 13.76 6.84
N ARG A 74 -0.45 14.74 6.41
CA ARG A 74 -1.30 15.52 7.32
C ARG A 74 -2.39 14.63 7.92
N PHE A 75 -3.13 13.92 7.07
CA PHE A 75 -4.22 13.06 7.51
C PHE A 75 -3.76 11.98 8.51
N LEU A 76 -2.64 11.30 8.22
CA LEU A 76 -2.10 10.31 9.15
C LEU A 76 -1.70 10.93 10.50
N ARG A 77 -1.21 12.17 10.53
CA ARG A 77 -0.89 12.88 11.78
C ARG A 77 -2.16 13.28 12.55
N GLU A 78 -3.21 13.70 11.86
CA GLU A 78 -4.49 14.04 12.46
C GLU A 78 -5.11 12.81 13.15
N VAL A 79 -5.24 11.69 12.41
CA VAL A 79 -5.74 10.42 12.97
C VAL A 79 -4.85 9.90 14.11
N ALA A 80 -3.54 10.03 13.98
CA ALA A 80 -2.60 9.65 15.03
C ALA A 80 -2.79 10.49 16.31
N ALA A 81 -2.99 11.80 16.17
CA ALA A 81 -3.20 12.70 17.30
C ALA A 81 -4.52 12.41 18.04
N GLU A 82 -5.57 11.98 17.33
CA GLU A 82 -6.85 11.59 17.95
C GLU A 82 -6.71 10.39 18.89
N ASP A 83 -5.77 9.49 18.60
CA ASP A 83 -5.57 8.22 19.31
C ASP A 83 -4.30 8.23 20.19
N ASP A 84 -3.69 9.41 20.44
CA ASP A 84 -2.44 9.60 21.19
C ASP A 84 -1.26 8.75 20.66
N ILE A 85 -1.21 8.59 19.34
CA ILE A 85 -0.21 7.82 18.62
C ILE A 85 0.94 8.72 18.17
N LEU A 86 2.17 8.45 18.65
CA LEU A 86 3.34 9.18 18.19
C LEU A 86 3.84 8.64 16.84
N ILE A 87 3.83 9.49 15.82
CA ILE A 87 4.38 9.18 14.50
C ILE A 87 5.41 10.20 14.04
N ARG A 88 6.38 9.71 13.27
CA ARG A 88 7.29 10.51 12.46
C ARG A 88 6.99 10.21 10.99
N VAL A 89 6.59 11.23 10.24
CA VAL A 89 6.30 11.11 8.81
C VAL A 89 7.42 11.78 8.02
N ASP A 90 8.13 11.00 7.23
CA ASP A 90 9.14 11.47 6.27
C ASP A 90 8.67 11.18 4.83
N VAL A 91 9.17 11.96 3.87
CA VAL A 91 8.86 11.78 2.45
C VAL A 91 10.13 11.33 1.72
N ALA A 92 10.05 10.16 1.08
CA ALA A 92 11.07 9.68 0.16
C ALA A 92 10.68 10.15 -1.24
N GLY A 93 11.37 11.17 -1.75
CA GLY A 93 11.08 11.86 -3.02
C GLY A 93 11.37 11.06 -4.29
N VAL A 94 10.93 9.81 -4.35
CA VAL A 94 11.09 8.91 -5.50
C VAL A 94 10.09 9.29 -6.58
N VAL A 95 10.51 10.13 -7.52
CA VAL A 95 9.69 10.66 -8.63
C VAL A 95 10.20 10.24 -10.01
N ASP A 96 11.38 9.65 -10.07
CA ASP A 96 11.98 9.10 -11.28
C ASP A 96 12.96 7.96 -10.91
N ARG A 97 13.54 7.31 -11.92
CA ARG A 97 14.54 6.25 -11.66
C ARG A 97 15.83 6.77 -11.03
N LEU A 98 16.19 8.05 -11.21
CA LEU A 98 17.41 8.61 -10.63
C LEU A 98 17.28 8.74 -9.11
N SER A 99 16.20 9.38 -8.66
CA SER A 99 15.84 9.50 -7.25
C SER A 99 15.57 8.13 -6.59
N ALA A 100 15.09 7.14 -7.34
CA ALA A 100 14.93 5.76 -6.87
C ALA A 100 16.26 5.02 -6.60
N GLU A 101 17.37 5.49 -7.17
CA GLU A 101 18.71 4.92 -7.00
C GLU A 101 19.56 5.72 -5.98
N GLU A 102 18.98 6.70 -5.31
CA GLU A 102 19.70 7.48 -4.29
C GLU A 102 19.84 6.70 -2.98
N GLY A 103 21.07 6.50 -2.51
CA GLY A 103 21.35 5.77 -1.27
C GLY A 103 20.71 6.38 -0.02
N ALA A 104 20.60 7.71 0.05
CA ALA A 104 19.94 8.39 1.16
C ALA A 104 18.42 8.11 1.18
N VAL A 105 17.80 8.11 0.00
CA VAL A 105 16.37 7.76 -0.17
C VAL A 105 16.12 6.30 0.19
N ALA A 106 16.96 5.39 -0.31
CA ALA A 106 16.91 3.98 0.05
C ALA A 106 17.09 3.76 1.57
N GLY A 107 18.03 4.46 2.21
CA GLY A 107 18.24 4.40 3.66
C GLY A 107 17.02 4.88 4.46
N LEU A 108 16.36 5.95 4.01
CA LEU A 108 15.13 6.44 4.63
C LEU A 108 14.02 5.39 4.55
N ILE A 109 13.75 4.86 3.36
CA ILE A 109 12.74 3.82 3.11
C ILE A 109 13.04 2.57 3.95
N ALA A 110 14.30 2.12 3.94
CA ALA A 110 14.72 0.93 4.65
C ALA A 110 14.52 1.07 6.16
N SER A 111 14.36 2.27 6.72
CA SER A 111 14.14 2.52 8.15
C SER A 111 12.67 2.55 8.58
N ALA A 112 11.73 2.49 7.63
CA ALA A 112 10.30 2.64 7.88
C ALA A 112 9.69 1.49 8.72
N ASP A 113 8.63 1.81 9.46
CA ASP A 113 7.67 0.85 10.05
C ASP A 113 6.43 0.68 9.16
N LEU A 114 6.11 1.73 8.41
CA LEU A 114 5.05 1.76 7.41
C LEU A 114 5.57 2.48 6.17
N VAL A 115 5.58 1.77 5.05
CA VAL A 115 5.84 2.34 3.72
C VAL A 115 4.50 2.66 3.08
N VAL A 116 4.37 3.87 2.53
CA VAL A 116 3.12 4.38 1.95
C VAL A 116 3.34 4.73 0.48
N LEU A 117 2.53 4.12 -0.39
CA LEU A 117 2.44 4.39 -1.82
C LEU A 117 1.05 5.00 -2.13
N PRO A 118 0.92 6.34 -2.13
CA PRO A 118 -0.35 7.00 -2.44
C PRO A 118 -0.83 6.76 -3.88
N GLY A 119 -2.08 7.15 -4.15
CA GLY A 119 -2.68 7.12 -5.47
C GLY A 119 -2.07 8.14 -6.44
N GLY A 120 -2.42 7.99 -7.71
CA GLY A 120 -1.90 8.79 -8.81
C GLY A 120 -1.94 7.99 -10.10
N ASP A 121 -0.86 8.06 -10.85
CA ASP A 121 -0.68 7.40 -12.13
C ASP A 121 -0.18 5.94 -11.99
N PRO A 122 -0.97 4.94 -12.43
CA PRO A 122 -0.61 3.53 -12.32
C PRO A 122 0.60 3.12 -13.18
N ASP A 123 0.99 3.89 -14.20
CA ASP A 123 2.16 3.58 -15.03
C ASP A 123 3.49 3.74 -14.26
N LEU A 124 3.50 4.63 -13.27
CA LEU A 124 4.75 5.19 -12.75
C LEU A 124 5.44 4.31 -11.71
N ILE A 125 4.68 3.71 -10.80
CA ILE A 125 5.27 3.01 -9.65
C ILE A 125 6.12 1.82 -10.11
N SER A 126 5.57 0.93 -10.93
CA SER A 126 6.33 -0.21 -11.46
C SER A 126 7.51 0.23 -12.33
N ALA A 127 7.32 1.25 -13.19
CA ALA A 127 8.36 1.73 -14.09
C ALA A 127 9.55 2.37 -13.34
N ILE A 128 9.26 3.11 -12.27
CA ILE A 128 10.25 3.82 -11.47
C ILE A 128 10.91 2.88 -10.46
N LEU A 129 10.15 2.12 -9.68
CA LEU A 129 10.68 1.35 -8.56
C LEU A 129 11.33 0.03 -8.98
N ARG A 130 10.85 -0.65 -10.04
CA ARG A 130 11.36 -1.98 -10.37
C ARG A 130 12.88 -1.98 -10.57
N ASP A 131 13.51 -2.95 -9.91
CA ASP A 131 14.95 -3.23 -9.91
C ASP A 131 15.85 -2.13 -9.33
N THR A 132 15.27 -1.12 -8.66
CA THR A 132 16.02 0.00 -8.03
C THR A 132 16.41 -0.24 -6.58
N LEU A 133 17.32 0.58 -6.06
CA LEU A 133 17.64 0.62 -4.63
C LEU A 133 16.43 0.95 -3.76
N ALA A 134 15.54 1.85 -4.18
CA ALA A 134 14.30 2.16 -3.47
C ALA A 134 13.42 0.92 -3.31
N TRP A 135 13.21 0.12 -4.37
CA TRP A 135 12.43 -1.11 -4.26
C TRP A 135 13.07 -2.15 -3.35
N ARG A 136 14.40 -2.33 -3.47
CA ARG A 136 15.16 -3.21 -2.57
C ARG A 136 15.03 -2.75 -1.11
N ALA A 137 15.00 -1.44 -0.86
CA ALA A 137 14.80 -0.87 0.47
C ALA A 137 13.39 -1.12 1.01
N ILE A 138 12.34 -1.06 0.17
CA ILE A 138 10.98 -1.46 0.56
C ILE A 138 10.99 -2.93 1.00
N LEU A 139 11.54 -3.82 0.18
CA LEU A 139 11.63 -5.25 0.51
C LEU A 139 12.42 -5.50 1.80
N ALA A 140 13.52 -4.77 2.02
CA ALA A 140 14.30 -4.86 3.25
C ALA A 140 13.52 -4.37 4.48
N ALA A 141 12.73 -3.30 4.35
CA ALA A 141 11.85 -2.85 5.42
C ALA A 141 10.79 -3.92 5.75
N ARG A 142 10.18 -4.53 4.72
CA ARG A 142 9.22 -5.63 4.90
C ARG A 142 9.83 -6.84 5.58
N ALA A 143 11.04 -7.23 5.20
CA ALA A 143 11.74 -8.35 5.82
C ALA A 143 11.97 -8.14 7.33
N ARG A 144 12.03 -6.89 7.79
CA ARG A 144 12.08 -6.52 9.22
C ARG A 144 10.69 -6.48 9.89
N GLY A 145 9.60 -6.56 9.13
CA GLY A 145 8.23 -6.51 9.65
C GLY A 145 7.48 -5.21 9.31
N ALA A 146 8.06 -4.30 8.53
CA ALA A 146 7.37 -3.07 8.14
C ALA A 146 6.16 -3.36 7.24
N ALA A 147 5.04 -2.70 7.53
CA ALA A 147 3.85 -2.77 6.70
C ALA A 147 4.06 -2.00 5.37
N VAL A 148 3.42 -2.45 4.30
CA VAL A 148 3.34 -1.69 3.04
C VAL A 148 1.89 -1.40 2.72
N TRP A 149 1.58 -0.13 2.56
CA TRP A 149 0.28 0.36 2.15
C TRP A 149 0.34 0.96 0.76
N GLY A 150 -0.50 0.46 -0.14
CA GLY A 150 -0.74 1.05 -1.44
C GLY A 150 -2.19 1.51 -1.57
N ALA A 151 -2.42 2.73 -2.05
CA ALA A 151 -3.74 3.28 -2.34
C ALA A 151 -3.91 3.56 -3.83
N GLY A 152 -5.05 3.19 -4.41
CA GLY A 152 -5.31 3.42 -5.83
C GLY A 152 -4.23 2.79 -6.72
N ALA A 153 -3.52 3.61 -7.48
CA ALA A 153 -2.33 3.21 -8.25
C ALA A 153 -1.27 2.48 -7.40
N GLY A 154 -1.07 2.91 -6.15
CA GLY A 154 -0.25 2.21 -5.16
C GLY A 154 -0.66 0.77 -4.94
N ALA A 155 -1.97 0.52 -4.77
CA ALA A 155 -2.51 -0.82 -4.57
C ALA A 155 -2.36 -1.68 -5.84
N MET A 156 -2.62 -1.09 -7.00
CA MET A 156 -2.48 -1.75 -8.31
C MET A 156 -1.05 -2.23 -8.54
N ALA A 157 -0.06 -1.38 -8.25
CA ALA A 157 1.34 -1.69 -8.42
C ALA A 157 1.83 -2.82 -7.51
N LEU A 158 1.19 -3.07 -6.36
CA LEU A 158 1.57 -4.17 -5.46
C LEU A 158 1.08 -5.54 -5.95
N GLY A 159 0.10 -5.58 -6.85
CA GLY A 159 -0.37 -6.82 -7.48
C GLY A 159 0.64 -7.39 -8.48
N ALA A 160 0.23 -8.48 -9.15
CA ALA A 160 1.00 -9.11 -10.22
C ALA A 160 0.95 -8.31 -11.53
N TRP A 161 -0.17 -7.63 -11.79
CA TRP A 161 -0.38 -6.85 -13.00
C TRP A 161 -1.27 -5.64 -12.71
N CYS A 162 -0.92 -4.53 -13.33
CA CYS A 162 -1.51 -3.23 -13.11
C CYS A 162 -2.23 -2.77 -14.39
N PRO A 163 -3.57 -2.66 -14.38
CA PRO A 163 -4.30 -2.09 -15.50
C PRO A 163 -3.89 -0.63 -15.72
N THR A 164 -3.66 -0.22 -16.96
CA THR A 164 -3.34 1.17 -17.32
C THR A 164 -4.13 1.56 -18.57
N PRO A 165 -4.27 2.85 -18.91
CA PRO A 165 -4.95 3.27 -20.12
C PRO A 165 -4.41 2.60 -21.39
N ASP A 166 -3.11 2.28 -21.42
CA ASP A 166 -2.41 1.68 -22.56
C ASP A 166 -2.39 0.14 -22.55
N GLY A 167 -3.28 -0.50 -21.79
CA GLY A 167 -3.45 -1.95 -21.79
C GLY A 167 -2.65 -2.68 -20.72
N GLY A 168 -2.06 -1.96 -19.75
CA GLY A 168 -1.52 -2.50 -18.51
C GLY A 168 -0.05 -2.90 -18.52
N VAL A 169 0.54 -2.95 -17.33
CA VAL A 169 1.96 -3.24 -17.11
C VAL A 169 2.13 -4.27 -15.99
N PRO A 170 3.21 -5.06 -15.98
CA PRO A 170 3.49 -5.93 -14.84
C PRO A 170 3.59 -5.10 -13.55
N GLY A 171 3.01 -5.61 -12.46
CA GLY A 171 3.14 -5.02 -11.13
C GLY A 171 4.48 -5.35 -10.48
N LEU A 172 4.69 -4.87 -9.27
CA LEU A 172 5.85 -5.21 -8.44
C LEU A 172 5.75 -6.62 -7.85
N GLY A 173 4.58 -7.25 -7.91
CA GLY A 173 4.39 -8.66 -7.58
C GLY A 173 4.51 -8.98 -6.10
N LEU A 174 4.23 -8.01 -5.22
CA LEU A 174 4.27 -8.23 -3.77
C LEU A 174 3.11 -9.11 -3.30
N VAL A 175 1.95 -8.97 -3.95
CA VAL A 175 0.82 -9.90 -3.82
C VAL A 175 0.68 -10.64 -5.15
N PRO A 176 1.35 -11.79 -5.31
CA PRO A 176 1.30 -12.53 -6.56
C PRO A 176 -0.13 -13.03 -6.85
N GLY A 177 -0.44 -13.24 -8.12
CA GLY A 177 -1.74 -13.80 -8.54
C GLY A 177 -2.92 -12.84 -8.58
N LEU A 178 -2.74 -11.56 -8.20
CA LEU A 178 -3.82 -10.58 -8.19
C LEU A 178 -3.67 -9.46 -9.22
N VAL A 179 -4.81 -9.06 -9.79
CA VAL A 179 -5.05 -7.75 -10.36
C VAL A 179 -5.90 -6.96 -9.36
N VAL A 180 -5.35 -5.89 -8.81
CA VAL A 180 -6.09 -5.02 -7.88
C VAL A 180 -6.79 -3.92 -8.66
N VAL A 181 -8.08 -3.73 -8.40
CA VAL A 181 -8.93 -2.75 -9.09
C VAL A 181 -9.50 -1.79 -8.05
N PRO A 182 -8.88 -0.62 -7.87
CA PRO A 182 -9.39 0.40 -6.96
C PRO A 182 -10.63 1.08 -7.54
N HIS A 183 -11.32 1.88 -6.72
CA HIS A 183 -12.56 2.58 -7.05
C HIS A 183 -13.65 1.65 -7.61
N PHE A 184 -13.63 0.38 -7.19
CA PHE A 184 -14.50 -0.65 -7.70
C PHE A 184 -15.96 -0.36 -7.36
N ARG A 185 -16.83 -0.53 -8.36
CA ARG A 185 -18.29 -0.38 -8.23
C ARG A 185 -18.97 -1.55 -8.93
N ALA A 186 -20.28 -1.71 -8.71
CA ALA A 186 -21.04 -2.81 -9.31
C ALA A 186 -21.01 -2.77 -10.85
N GLU A 187 -20.80 -1.59 -11.44
CA GLU A 187 -20.74 -1.35 -12.88
C GLU A 187 -19.34 -1.59 -13.48
N THR A 188 -18.32 -1.85 -12.64
CA THR A 188 -16.96 -2.11 -13.12
C THR A 188 -16.90 -3.42 -13.91
N SER A 189 -16.57 -3.33 -15.20
CA SER A 189 -16.48 -4.52 -16.08
C SER A 189 -15.21 -5.33 -15.83
N VAL A 190 -15.36 -6.43 -15.08
CA VAL A 190 -14.28 -7.40 -14.82
C VAL A 190 -13.85 -8.13 -16.09
N ASP A 191 -14.80 -8.42 -17.00
CA ASP A 191 -14.50 -9.09 -18.27
C ASP A 191 -13.55 -8.27 -19.15
N ARG A 192 -13.75 -6.94 -19.20
CA ARG A 192 -12.86 -6.05 -19.93
C ARG A 192 -11.45 -6.05 -19.36
N LEU A 193 -11.32 -6.02 -18.03
CA LEU A 193 -10.02 -6.06 -17.35
C LEU A 193 -9.29 -7.38 -17.64
N ARG A 194 -10.01 -8.49 -17.66
CA ARG A 194 -9.43 -9.81 -17.95
C ARG A 194 -9.02 -10.03 -19.38
N ALA A 195 -9.73 -9.42 -20.33
CA ALA A 195 -9.31 -9.45 -21.71
C ALA A 195 -7.92 -8.81 -21.93
N GLN A 196 -7.47 -7.97 -20.99
CA GLN A 196 -6.17 -7.31 -21.02
C GLN A 196 -5.14 -7.98 -20.10
N ALA A 197 -5.58 -8.49 -18.94
CA ALA A 197 -4.69 -9.09 -17.95
C ALA A 197 -4.13 -10.44 -18.42
N PRO A 198 -2.91 -10.82 -17.98
CA PRO A 198 -2.42 -12.19 -18.12
C PRO A 198 -3.39 -13.22 -17.55
N ALA A 199 -3.48 -14.38 -18.20
CA ALA A 199 -4.32 -15.49 -17.75
C ALA A 199 -3.87 -16.01 -16.37
N GLY A 200 -4.82 -16.56 -15.61
CA GLY A 200 -4.54 -17.17 -14.30
C GLY A 200 -4.49 -16.18 -13.13
N LEU A 201 -4.71 -14.89 -13.37
CA LEU A 201 -4.83 -13.88 -12.30
C LEU A 201 -6.27 -13.75 -11.83
N GLY A 202 -6.45 -13.64 -10.51
CA GLY A 202 -7.73 -13.24 -9.93
C GLY A 202 -7.85 -11.72 -9.83
N VAL A 203 -9.08 -11.22 -9.71
CA VAL A 203 -9.37 -9.79 -9.62
C VAL A 203 -9.86 -9.46 -8.22
N LEU A 204 -9.22 -8.48 -7.58
CA LEU A 204 -9.64 -7.91 -6.31
C LEU A 204 -10.18 -6.50 -6.54
N GLY A 205 -11.50 -6.36 -6.52
CA GLY A 205 -12.17 -5.07 -6.56
C GLY A 205 -12.24 -4.44 -5.17
N LEU A 206 -11.80 -3.19 -5.03
CA LEU A 206 -11.83 -2.45 -3.77
C LEU A 206 -12.60 -1.15 -3.95
N ALA A 207 -13.66 -0.96 -3.17
CA ALA A 207 -14.34 0.32 -3.08
C ALA A 207 -13.43 1.39 -2.45
N GLU A 208 -13.78 2.67 -2.65
CA GLU A 208 -13.10 3.77 -1.95
C GLU A 208 -13.20 3.66 -0.43
N ARG A 209 -12.25 4.27 0.29
CA ARG A 209 -12.16 4.27 1.77
C ARG A 209 -12.26 2.86 2.34
N THR A 210 -11.68 1.90 1.62
CA THR A 210 -11.70 0.47 1.93
C THR A 210 -10.36 -0.14 1.60
N ALA A 211 -9.76 -0.82 2.58
CA ALA A 211 -8.56 -1.61 2.42
C ALA A 211 -8.84 -3.10 2.63
N LEU A 212 -8.10 -3.93 1.91
CA LEU A 212 -7.86 -5.30 2.30
C LEU A 212 -6.47 -5.39 2.94
N VAL A 213 -6.42 -5.82 4.20
CA VAL A 213 -5.21 -5.85 5.02
C VAL A 213 -4.90 -7.27 5.42
N GLY A 214 -3.67 -7.72 5.21
CA GLY A 214 -3.28 -9.08 5.55
C GLY A 214 -1.88 -9.48 5.08
N SER A 215 -1.60 -10.76 5.18
CA SER A 215 -0.39 -11.40 4.66
C SER A 215 -0.74 -12.79 4.14
N GLU A 216 -0.03 -13.25 3.12
CA GLU A 216 -0.27 -14.53 2.46
C GLU A 216 -1.76 -14.74 2.08
N ARG A 217 -2.46 -15.56 2.86
CA ARG A 217 -3.83 -16.02 2.62
C ARG A 217 -4.85 -15.43 3.59
N ASP A 218 -4.41 -14.85 4.71
CA ASP A 218 -5.30 -14.36 5.75
C ASP A 218 -5.44 -12.84 5.65
N TRP A 219 -6.54 -12.42 5.05
CA TRP A 219 -6.86 -11.03 4.83
C TRP A 219 -8.12 -10.62 5.58
N ARG A 220 -8.25 -9.33 5.86
CA ARG A 220 -9.43 -8.73 6.46
C ARG A 220 -9.77 -7.44 5.75
N CYS A 221 -11.06 -7.23 5.48
CA CYS A 221 -11.55 -5.98 4.94
C CYS A 221 -11.68 -4.94 6.04
N VAL A 222 -11.32 -3.69 5.73
CA VAL A 222 -11.30 -2.56 6.66
C VAL A 222 -11.82 -1.32 5.95
N GLY A 223 -12.74 -0.58 6.55
CA GLY A 223 -13.26 0.67 6.00
C GLY A 223 -14.72 0.61 5.52
N GLU A 224 -15.21 1.68 4.91
CA GLU A 224 -16.65 1.95 4.72
C GLU A 224 -17.32 1.09 3.64
N GLY A 225 -16.54 0.65 2.64
CA GLY A 225 -17.05 -0.01 1.46
C GLY A 225 -17.00 -1.53 1.54
N ALA A 226 -16.54 -2.15 0.46
CA ALA A 226 -16.43 -3.59 0.34
C ALA A 226 -15.19 -3.98 -0.48
N ALA A 227 -14.64 -5.15 -0.17
CA ALA A 227 -13.69 -5.85 -1.02
C ALA A 227 -14.38 -7.02 -1.72
N THR A 228 -14.21 -7.11 -3.03
CA THR A 228 -14.89 -8.08 -3.90
C THR A 228 -13.85 -8.94 -4.58
N TRP A 229 -13.94 -10.26 -4.39
CA TRP A 229 -12.99 -11.21 -4.95
C TRP A 229 -13.58 -12.00 -6.11
N PHE A 230 -12.85 -12.02 -7.23
CA PHE A 230 -13.14 -12.79 -8.43
C PHE A 230 -12.01 -13.79 -8.67
N PRO A 231 -12.24 -15.11 -8.52
CA PRO A 231 -11.24 -16.13 -8.83
C PRO A 231 -10.74 -16.05 -10.27
N PRO A 232 -9.55 -16.60 -10.59
CA PRO A 232 -9.05 -16.64 -11.95
C PRO A 232 -10.09 -17.22 -12.92
N GLY A 233 -10.41 -16.48 -13.99
CA GLY A 233 -11.38 -16.92 -15.01
C GLY A 233 -12.87 -16.71 -14.69
N GLU A 234 -13.25 -16.36 -13.46
CA GLU A 234 -14.67 -16.21 -13.03
C GLU A 234 -15.28 -14.79 -13.11
N SER A 235 -16.21 -14.53 -14.02
CA SER A 235 -16.75 -13.16 -14.23
C SER A 235 -17.65 -12.67 -13.08
N GLN A 236 -18.11 -13.59 -12.24
CA GLN A 236 -18.91 -13.28 -11.05
C GLN A 236 -18.04 -13.32 -9.79
N PRO A 237 -18.35 -12.48 -8.79
CA PRO A 237 -17.61 -12.49 -7.55
C PRO A 237 -17.89 -13.79 -6.79
N ALA A 238 -16.84 -14.44 -6.28
CA ALA A 238 -17.00 -15.58 -5.39
C ALA A 238 -17.38 -15.15 -3.97
N ILE A 239 -16.91 -13.97 -3.55
CA ILE A 239 -17.16 -13.43 -2.22
C ILE A 239 -17.04 -11.91 -2.22
N VAL A 240 -17.88 -11.27 -1.41
CA VAL A 240 -17.84 -9.85 -1.09
C VAL A 240 -17.74 -9.76 0.43
N VAL A 241 -16.77 -9.00 0.93
CA VAL A 241 -16.54 -8.80 2.37
C VAL A 241 -16.57 -7.31 2.71
N ARG A 242 -16.94 -7.00 3.96
CA ARG A 242 -17.03 -5.64 4.52
C ARG A 242 -16.13 -5.51 5.76
N ASP A 243 -16.13 -4.32 6.38
CA ASP A 243 -15.30 -4.03 7.56
C ASP A 243 -15.34 -5.16 8.60
N GLY A 244 -14.16 -5.60 9.02
CA GLY A 244 -13.98 -6.65 10.01
C GLY A 244 -14.08 -8.07 9.46
N GLU A 245 -14.67 -8.29 8.29
CA GLU A 245 -14.88 -9.63 7.73
C GLU A 245 -13.57 -10.18 7.11
N PRO A 246 -13.28 -11.49 7.31
CA PRO A 246 -12.11 -12.12 6.76
C PRO A 246 -12.31 -12.50 5.29
N LEU A 247 -11.23 -12.45 4.52
CA LEU A 247 -11.17 -12.93 3.14
C LEU A 247 -9.95 -13.85 2.97
N LYS A 248 -10.16 -15.00 2.35
CA LYS A 248 -9.07 -15.89 1.96
C LYS A 248 -8.77 -15.73 0.47
N LEU A 249 -7.61 -15.19 0.18
CA LEU A 249 -7.09 -15.13 -1.18
C LEU A 249 -6.26 -16.39 -1.46
N PRO A 250 -6.27 -16.92 -2.70
CA PRO A 250 -5.35 -17.98 -3.07
C PRO A 250 -3.91 -17.46 -2.93
N GLY A 251 -3.07 -18.24 -2.24
CA GLY A 251 -1.63 -17.95 -2.14
C GLY A 251 -0.83 -18.86 -3.03
#